data_AF-A0A427B7C3-F1
#
_entry.id   AF-A0A427B7C3-F1
#
_cell.length_a   1.000
_cell.length_b   1.000
_cell.length_c   1.000
_cell.angle_alpha   90.00
_cell.angle_beta   90.00
_cell.angle_gamma   90.00
#
_symmetry.space_group_name_H-M   'P 1'
#
loop_
_entity.id
_entity.type
_entity.pdbx_description
1 polymer ?
#
loop_
_entity_poly.entity_id
_entity_poly.type
_entity_poly.pdbx_seq_one_letter_code
_entity_poly.pdbx_strand_id
1 'polypeptide(L)'
;MHGRPRKDPRPKDAAAKAAHLRDLQAQLLQNHRNRTYTKEALASCSKLLEINPEVYTPWNYRKLALQHNLDGVTDPDAVKSAIEDELRVVSSDPYFSQLAQ
;
A
#
# COMPACT_ATOMS: atom_id res chain seq x y z
N MET A 1 16.79 12.77 -3.80
CA MET A 1 17.71 11.98 -2.94
C MET A 1 17.81 12.68 -1.59
N HIS A 2 17.16 12.15 -0.55
CA HIS A 2 17.05 12.83 0.75
C HIS A 2 18.41 12.88 1.45
N GLY A 3 18.84 14.09 1.81
CA GLY A 3 20.09 14.38 2.54
C GLY A 3 20.10 13.92 4.00
N ARG A 4 19.58 12.72 4.28
CA ARG A 4 19.72 12.10 5.60
C ARG A 4 21.19 11.69 5.79
N PRO A 5 21.80 12.00 6.96
CA PRO A 5 23.09 11.44 7.33
C PRO A 5 23.03 9.92 7.20
N ARG A 6 23.97 9.32 6.45
CA ARG A 6 24.09 7.87 6.35
C ARG A 6 24.50 7.34 7.72
N LYS A 7 23.52 6.92 8.52
CA LYS A 7 23.78 6.04 9.66
C LYS A 7 24.08 4.68 9.08
N ASP A 8 25.29 4.14 9.32
CA ASP A 8 25.65 2.81 8.84
C ASP A 8 24.60 1.80 9.31
N PRO A 9 23.77 1.27 8.40
CA PRO A 9 22.89 0.18 8.76
C PRO A 9 23.81 -0.99 9.10
N ARG A 10 23.59 -1.66 10.23
CA ARG A 10 24.19 -2.99 10.42
C ARG A 10 23.80 -3.82 9.19
N PRO A 11 24.76 -4.35 8.41
CA PRO A 11 24.48 -4.92 7.08
C PRO A 11 23.38 -5.99 7.09
N LYS A 12 23.26 -6.73 8.19
CA LYS A 12 22.25 -7.77 8.40
C LYS A 12 20.81 -7.22 8.43
N ASP A 13 20.58 -6.06 9.05
CA ASP A 13 19.24 -5.47 9.17
C ASP A 13 18.77 -4.87 7.84
N ALA A 14 19.68 -4.28 7.06
CA ALA A 14 19.38 -3.76 5.73
C ALA A 14 19.07 -4.89 4.74
N ALA A 15 19.84 -5.97 4.77
CA ALA A 15 19.61 -7.14 3.92
C ALA A 15 18.26 -7.80 4.20
N ALA A 16 17.89 -7.96 5.48
CA ALA A 16 16.61 -8.53 5.89
C ALA A 16 15.43 -7.67 5.41
N LYS A 17 15.49 -6.34 5.59
CA LYS A 17 14.47 -5.42 5.08
C LYS A 17 14.33 -5.46 3.56
N ALA A 18 15.46 -5.52 2.84
CA ALA A 18 15.46 -5.61 1.39
C ALA A 18 14.87 -6.94 0.88
N ALA A 19 15.13 -8.05 1.57
CA ALA A 19 14.53 -9.34 1.25
C ALA A 19 13.02 -9.31 1.48
N HIS A 20 12.58 -8.80 2.63
CA HIS A 20 11.16 -8.69 2.95
C HIS A 20 10.40 -7.80 1.95
N LEU A 21 11.00 -6.67 1.54
CA LEU A 21 10.41 -5.80 0.51
C LEU A 21 10.24 -6.53 -0.83
N ARG A 22 11.24 -7.32 -1.24
CA ARG A 22 11.17 -8.12 -2.47
C ARG A 22 10.05 -9.16 -2.42
N ASP A 23 9.87 -9.82 -1.28
CA ASP A 23 8.80 -10.80 -1.09
C ASP A 23 7.41 -10.15 -1.20
N LEU A 24 7.22 -8.99 -0.55
CA LEU A 24 5.97 -8.24 -0.64
C LEU A 24 5.69 -7.75 -2.07
N GLN A 25 6.72 -7.32 -2.80
CA GLN A 25 6.59 -6.93 -4.21
C GLN A 25 6.17 -8.12 -5.09
N ALA A 26 6.80 -9.29 -4.90
CA ALA A 26 6.45 -10.50 -5.64
C ALA A 26 5.00 -10.93 -5.36
N GLN A 27 4.58 -10.89 -4.10
CA GLN A 27 3.19 -11.16 -3.71
C GLN A 27 2.21 -10.17 -4.36
N LEU A 28 2.50 -8.88 -4.34
CA LEU A 28 1.66 -7.85 -4.97
C LEU A 28 1.49 -8.11 -6.47
N LEU A 29 2.57 -8.41 -7.18
CA LEU A 29 2.53 -8.70 -8.61
C LEU A 29 1.74 -9.97 -8.93
N GLN A 30 1.89 -11.01 -8.12
CA GLN A 30 1.12 -12.26 -8.26
C GLN A 30 -0.37 -12.01 -8.01
N ASN A 31 -0.73 -11.25 -6.97
CA ASN A 31 -2.11 -10.88 -6.68
C ASN A 31 -2.71 -10.02 -7.80
N HIS A 32 -1.94 -9.07 -8.34
CA HIS A 32 -2.36 -8.24 -9.47
C HIS A 32 -2.64 -9.08 -10.72
N ARG A 33 -1.73 -9.99 -11.07
CA ARG A 33 -1.89 -10.90 -12.21
C ARG A 33 -3.14 -11.77 -12.08
N ASN A 34 -3.45 -12.20 -10.86
CA ASN A 34 -4.60 -13.06 -10.55
C ASN A 34 -5.88 -12.28 -10.20
N ARG A 35 -5.86 -10.93 -10.26
CA ARG A 35 -6.98 -10.05 -9.83
C ARG A 35 -7.49 -10.39 -8.42
N THR A 36 -6.61 -10.72 -7.49
CA THR A 36 -6.96 -11.18 -6.14
C THR A 36 -7.11 -10.01 -5.16
N TYR A 37 -8.29 -9.39 -5.11
CA TYR A 37 -8.53 -8.16 -4.32
C TYR A 37 -9.07 -8.40 -2.90
N THR A 38 -8.60 -9.45 -2.22
CA THR A 38 -9.05 -9.78 -0.87
C THR A 38 -8.47 -8.84 0.19
N LYS A 39 -9.03 -8.89 1.41
CA LYS A 39 -8.53 -8.12 2.55
C LYS A 39 -7.07 -8.45 2.87
N GLU A 40 -6.68 -9.71 2.73
CA GLU A 40 -5.31 -10.18 2.95
C GLU A 40 -4.34 -9.61 1.91
N ALA A 41 -4.75 -9.57 0.63
CA ALA A 41 -3.95 -8.97 -0.43
C ALA A 41 -3.75 -7.46 -0.20
N LEU A 42 -4.80 -6.76 0.25
CA LEU A 42 -4.72 -5.34 0.62
C LEU A 42 -3.86 -5.10 1.87
N ALA A 43 -3.89 -6.01 2.85
CA ALA A 43 -3.02 -5.93 4.02
C ALA A 43 -1.53 -6.10 3.67
N SER A 44 -1.19 -7.04 2.77
CA SER A 44 0.18 -7.16 2.25
C SER A 44 0.62 -5.91 1.47
N CYS A 45 -0.30 -5.30 0.73
CA CYS A 45 -0.07 -4.02 0.05
C CYS A 45 0.21 -2.87 1.05
N SER A 46 -0.54 -2.79 2.16
CA SER A 46 -0.31 -1.80 3.21
C SER A 46 1.07 -1.95 3.85
N LYS A 47 1.50 -3.18 4.16
CA LYS A 47 2.86 -3.44 4.69
C LYS A 47 3.96 -2.97 3.76
N LEU A 48 3.77 -3.12 2.44
CA LEU A 48 4.72 -2.63 1.45
C LEU A 48 4.82 -1.09 1.49
N LEU A 49 3.68 -0.40 1.57
CA LEU A 49 3.60 1.06 1.65
C LEU A 49 4.18 1.61 2.96
N GLU A 50 4.03 0.91 4.09
CA GLU A 50 4.70 1.27 5.35
C GLU A 50 6.24 1.26 5.23
N ILE A 51 6.78 0.36 4.40
CA ILE A 51 8.23 0.26 4.15
C ILE A 51 8.68 1.30 3.12
N ASN A 52 7.90 1.51 2.06
CA ASN A 52 8.19 2.46 1.00
C ASN A 52 6.90 3.07 0.42
N PRO A 53 6.43 4.22 0.95
CA PRO A 53 5.16 4.84 0.53
C PRO A 53 5.24 5.51 -0.85
N GLU A 54 6.45 5.79 -1.35
CA GLU A 54 6.68 6.45 -2.65
C GLU A 54 6.45 5.51 -3.85
N VAL A 55 6.29 4.21 -3.61
CA VAL A 55 6.06 3.26 -4.69
C VAL A 55 4.62 3.41 -5.21
N TYR A 56 4.48 3.77 -6.49
CA TYR A 56 3.18 4.00 -7.10
C TYR A 56 2.37 2.71 -7.38
N THR A 57 3.06 1.59 -7.63
CA THR A 57 2.41 0.32 -8.00
C THR A 57 1.41 -0.22 -6.94
N PRO A 58 1.75 -0.28 -5.63
CA PRO A 58 0.80 -0.62 -4.58
C PRO A 58 -0.41 0.32 -4.53
N TRP A 59 -0.22 1.64 -4.67
CA TRP A 59 -1.34 2.59 -4.71
C TRP A 59 -2.27 2.34 -5.90
N ASN A 60 -1.73 2.04 -7.08
CA ASN A 60 -2.54 1.63 -8.23
C ASN A 60 -3.31 0.34 -7.97
N TYR A 61 -2.65 -0.63 -7.35
CA TYR A 61 -3.28 -1.89 -6.98
C TYR A 61 -4.49 -1.68 -6.05
N ARG A 62 -4.35 -0.83 -5.03
CA ARG A 62 -5.46 -0.47 -4.13
C ARG A 62 -6.62 0.20 -4.87
N LYS A 63 -6.34 1.14 -5.78
CA LYS A 63 -7.38 1.77 -6.62
C LYS A 63 -8.17 0.74 -7.43
N LEU A 64 -7.46 -0.20 -8.08
CA LEU A 64 -8.11 -1.28 -8.83
C LEU A 64 -8.93 -2.21 -7.93
N ALA A 65 -8.42 -2.51 -6.73
CA ALA A 65 -9.13 -3.32 -5.75
C ALA A 65 -10.43 -2.64 -5.27
N LEU A 66 -10.37 -1.34 -4.97
CA LEU A 66 -11.55 -0.57 -4.57
C LEU A 66 -12.59 -0.55 -5.70
N GLN A 67 -12.17 -0.28 -6.94
CA GLN A 67 -13.06 -0.31 -8.10
C GLN A 67 -13.71 -1.69 -8.28
N HIS A 68 -12.94 -2.77 -8.18
CA HIS A 68 -13.45 -4.13 -8.30
C HIS A 68 -14.42 -4.49 -7.17
N ASN A 69 -14.10 -4.13 -5.93
CA ASN A 69 -14.91 -4.48 -4.75
C ASN A 69 -16.21 -3.65 -4.66
N LEU A 70 -16.27 -2.51 -5.34
CA LEU A 70 -17.46 -1.69 -5.48
C LEU A 70 -18.27 -2.00 -6.74
N ASP A 71 -17.77 -2.83 -7.65
CA ASP A 71 -18.48 -3.17 -8.88
C ASP A 71 -19.80 -3.88 -8.55
N GLY A 72 -20.90 -3.33 -9.04
CA GLY A 72 -22.25 -3.81 -8.74
C GLY A 72 -22.79 -3.50 -7.34
N VAL A 73 -22.05 -2.80 -6.47
CA VAL A 73 -22.56 -2.37 -5.16
C VAL A 73 -23.47 -1.16 -5.35
N THR A 74 -24.75 -1.31 -5.03
CA THR A 74 -25.76 -0.24 -5.18
C THR A 74 -26.07 0.50 -3.89
N ASP A 75 -25.69 -0.07 -2.74
CA ASP A 75 -25.94 0.53 -1.43
C ASP A 75 -24.99 1.73 -1.19
N PRO A 76 -25.51 2.97 -1.08
CA PRO A 76 -24.67 4.15 -0.88
C PRO A 76 -23.88 4.12 0.42
N ASP A 77 -24.43 3.52 1.49
CA ASP A 77 -23.75 3.48 2.79
C ASP A 77 -22.56 2.51 2.75
N ALA A 78 -22.72 1.35 2.11
CA ALA A 78 -21.61 0.43 1.86
C ALA A 78 -20.50 1.06 1.00
N VAL A 79 -20.88 1.78 -0.08
CA VAL A 79 -19.90 2.50 -0.93
C VAL A 79 -19.15 3.55 -0.11
N LYS A 80 -19.86 4.36 0.66
CA LYS A 80 -19.27 5.39 1.52
C LYS A 80 -18.32 4.78 2.54
N SER A 81 -18.73 3.71 3.22
CA SER A 81 -17.89 3.00 4.20
C SER A 81 -16.60 2.48 3.58
N ALA A 82 -16.66 1.88 2.38
CA ALA A 82 -15.48 1.38 1.69
C ALA A 82 -14.51 2.50 1.27
N ILE A 83 -15.05 3.65 0.83
CA ILE A 83 -14.24 4.83 0.51
C ILE A 83 -13.59 5.41 1.78
N GLU A 84 -14.33 5.49 2.88
CA GLU A 84 -13.79 5.95 4.17
C GLU A 84 -12.67 5.03 4.68
N ASP A 85 -12.82 3.72 4.53
CA ASP A 85 -11.77 2.76 4.87
C ASP A 85 -10.49 3.00 4.07
N GLU A 86 -10.59 3.25 2.76
CA GLU A 86 -9.43 3.58 1.91
C GLU A 86 -8.83 4.95 2.25
N LEU A 87 -9.66 5.95 2.56
CA LEU A 87 -9.20 7.29 2.98
C LEU A 87 -8.39 7.23 4.28
N ARG A 88 -8.74 6.35 5.22
CA ARG A 88 -7.95 6.15 6.45
C ARG A 88 -6.55 5.64 6.14
N VAL A 89 -6.39 4.76 5.14
CA VAL A 89 -5.08 4.26 4.71
C VAL A 89 -4.24 5.38 4.09
N VAL A 90 -4.82 6.19 3.20
CA VAL A 90 -4.12 7.33 2.59
C VAL A 90 -3.73 8.37 3.63
N SER A 91 -4.61 8.65 4.58
CA SER A 91 -4.36 9.64 5.64
C SER A 91 -3.31 9.19 6.65
N SER A 92 -3.03 7.89 6.73
CA SER A 92 -1.94 7.34 7.55
C SER A 92 -0.55 7.53 6.92
N ASP A 93 -0.49 7.94 5.64
CA ASP A 93 0.77 8.26 4.97
C ASP A 93 1.38 9.56 5.56
N PRO A 94 2.58 9.50 6.16
CA PRO A 94 3.22 10.66 6.77
C PRO A 94 3.43 11.82 5.78
N TYR A 95 3.53 11.57 4.48
CA TYR A 95 3.69 12.64 3.47
C TYR A 95 2.37 13.31 3.08
N PHE A 96 1.24 12.62 3.19
CA PHE A 96 -0.07 13.21 2.88
C PHE A 96 -0.41 14.35 3.86
N SER A 97 0.00 14.21 5.12
CA SER A 97 -0.17 15.26 6.14
C SER A 97 0.58 16.56 5.85
N GLN A 98 1.60 16.54 4.99
CA GLN A 98 2.40 17.71 4.62
C GLN A 98 1.82 18.50 3.44
N LEU A 99 0.90 17.92 2.66
CA LEU A 99 0.28 18.55 1.49
C LEU A 99 -1.11 19.16 1.77
N ALA A 100 -1.67 18.94 2.96
CA ALA A 100 -2.98 19.43 3.37
C ALA A 100 -2.94 20.78 4.13
N GLN A 101 -1.89 21.59 3.93
CA GLN A 101 -1.77 22.96 4.47
C GLN A 101 -1.97 24.01 3.38
#